data_AF-A0A345VJG3-F1
#
_entry.id   AF-A0A345VJG3-F1
#
_cell.length_a   1.000
_cell.length_b   1.000
_cell.length_c   1.000
_cell.angle_alpha   90.00
_cell.angle_beta   90.00
_cell.angle_gamma   90.00
#
_symmetry.space_group_name_H-M   'P 1'
#
loop_
_entity.id
_entity.type
_entity.pdbx_description
1 polymer ?
#
loop_
_entity_poly.entity_id
_entity_poly.type
_entity_poly.pdbx_seq_one_letter_code
_entity_poly.pdbx_strand_id
1 'polypeptide(L)'
;MRKNSLIVGLVIIFTGLIIGGVLMFNSQEKQRKQNYRREQDRMVKYLVSNYEEIDKVEFTEIDYNEVAGTYSFYAIINDKITVDFTLWKLGGEIDMSELSSRNSGNYLEKMKKNGEKSRISDVQIIYMEK
;
A
#
# COMPACT_ATOMS: atom_id res chain seq x y z
N MET A 1 52.65 -21.46 -2.77
CA MET A 1 51.48 -21.42 -3.68
C MET A 1 50.11 -21.63 -3.01
N ARG A 2 50.00 -22.23 -1.80
CA ARG A 2 48.70 -22.50 -1.13
C ARG A 2 47.98 -21.28 -0.52
N LYS A 3 48.70 -20.29 0.01
CA LYS A 3 48.10 -19.10 0.66
C LYS A 3 47.27 -18.23 -0.29
N ASN A 4 47.75 -18.00 -1.52
CA ASN A 4 47.05 -17.16 -2.50
C ASN A 4 45.76 -17.85 -3.00
N SER A 5 45.75 -19.17 -3.09
CA SER A 5 44.54 -19.95 -3.46
C SER A 5 43.45 -19.89 -2.37
N LEU A 6 43.84 -19.91 -1.09
CA LEU A 6 42.90 -19.72 0.03
C LEU A 6 42.31 -18.30 0.06
N ILE A 7 43.13 -17.28 -0.19
CA ILE A 7 42.69 -15.88 -0.25
C ILE A 7 41.70 -15.69 -1.41
N VAL A 8 42.01 -16.24 -2.60
CA VAL A 8 41.11 -16.18 -3.76
C VAL A 8 39.79 -16.90 -3.48
N GLY A 9 39.81 -18.08 -2.84
CA GLY A 9 38.61 -18.79 -2.44
C GLY A 9 37.74 -17.99 -1.46
N LEU A 10 38.34 -17.35 -0.46
CA LEU A 10 37.64 -16.47 0.48
C LEU A 10 37.01 -15.27 -0.24
N VAL A 11 37.73 -14.61 -1.13
CA VAL A 11 37.20 -13.47 -1.90
C VAL A 11 35.98 -13.89 -2.73
N ILE A 12 36.03 -15.02 -3.42
CA ILE A 12 34.89 -15.54 -4.21
C ILE A 12 33.67 -15.80 -3.32
N ILE A 13 33.86 -16.43 -2.15
CA ILE A 13 32.77 -16.69 -1.20
C ILE A 13 32.17 -15.38 -0.68
N PHE A 14 33.00 -14.42 -0.27
CA PHE A 14 32.53 -13.12 0.21
C PHE A 14 31.76 -12.36 -0.88
N THR A 15 32.27 -12.32 -2.11
CA THR A 15 31.57 -11.65 -3.23
C THR A 15 30.25 -12.35 -3.55
N GLY A 16 30.20 -13.68 -3.52
CA GLY A 16 28.96 -14.44 -3.71
C GLY A 16 27.89 -14.15 -2.65
N LEU A 17 28.30 -14.05 -1.38
CA LEU A 17 27.41 -13.71 -0.27
C LEU A 17 26.85 -12.29 -0.39
N ILE A 18 27.68 -11.32 -0.78
CA ILE A 18 27.26 -9.93 -0.97
C ILE A 18 26.24 -9.83 -2.11
N ILE A 19 26.55 -10.42 -3.28
CA ILE A 19 25.65 -10.40 -4.44
C ILE A 19 24.33 -11.10 -4.10
N GLY A 20 24.39 -12.29 -3.48
CA GLY A 20 23.20 -13.02 -3.05
C GLY A 20 22.33 -12.21 -2.09
N GLY A 21 22.95 -11.55 -1.10
CA GLY A 21 22.25 -10.68 -0.15
C GLY A 21 21.55 -9.50 -0.82
N VAL A 22 22.24 -8.79 -1.73
CA VAL A 22 21.66 -7.65 -2.47
C VAL A 22 20.49 -8.09 -3.35
N LEU A 23 20.60 -9.21 -4.05
CA LEU A 23 19.51 -9.74 -4.88
C LEU A 23 18.28 -10.12 -4.05
N MET A 24 18.48 -10.79 -2.91
CA MET A 24 17.38 -11.12 -2.00
C MET A 24 16.71 -9.87 -1.44
N PHE A 25 17.48 -8.88 -1.00
CA PHE A 25 16.97 -7.62 -0.48
C PHE A 25 16.12 -6.87 -1.52
N ASN A 26 16.65 -6.70 -2.73
CA ASN A 26 15.95 -6.05 -3.83
C ASN A 26 14.64 -6.78 -4.20
N SER A 27 14.65 -8.12 -4.18
CA SER A 27 13.46 -8.94 -4.42
C SER A 27 12.39 -8.72 -3.36
N GLN A 28 12.78 -8.70 -2.08
CA GLN A 28 11.86 -8.44 -0.96
C GLN A 28 11.28 -7.03 -1.01
N GLU A 29 12.08 -6.02 -1.36
CA GLU A 29 11.61 -4.65 -1.52
C GLU A 29 10.58 -4.56 -2.66
N LYS A 30 10.87 -5.16 -3.82
CA LYS A 30 9.94 -5.21 -4.94
C LYS A 30 8.62 -5.89 -4.58
N GLN A 31 8.67 -7.00 -3.84
CA GLN A 31 7.46 -7.68 -3.36
C GLN A 31 6.66 -6.80 -2.40
N ARG A 32 7.32 -6.07 -1.49
CA ARG A 32 6.65 -5.13 -0.57
C ARG A 32 5.92 -4.03 -1.33
N LYS A 33 6.59 -3.38 -2.29
CA LYS A 33 6.00 -2.38 -3.19
C LYS A 33 4.77 -2.91 -3.92
N GLN A 34 4.87 -4.11 -4.47
CA GLN A 34 3.75 -4.77 -5.15
C GLN A 34 2.58 -5.07 -4.20
N ASN A 35 2.87 -5.49 -2.96
CA ASN A 35 1.84 -5.73 -1.96
C ASN A 35 1.11 -4.43 -1.59
N TYR A 36 1.82 -3.33 -1.35
CA TYR A 36 1.19 -2.04 -1.06
C TYR A 36 0.36 -1.52 -2.23
N ARG A 37 0.83 -1.71 -3.47
CA ARG A 37 0.05 -1.37 -4.67
C ARG A 37 -1.27 -2.16 -4.71
N ARG A 38 -1.19 -3.46 -4.47
CA ARG A 38 -2.37 -4.33 -4.42
C ARG A 38 -3.34 -3.93 -3.31
N GLU A 39 -2.86 -3.57 -2.13
CA GLU A 39 -3.74 -3.11 -1.04
C GLU A 39 -4.44 -1.79 -1.39
N GLN A 40 -3.73 -0.84 -2.01
CA GLN A 40 -4.33 0.40 -2.53
C GLN A 40 -5.44 0.09 -3.56
N ASP A 41 -5.22 -0.84 -4.49
CA ASP A 41 -6.27 -1.28 -5.44
C ASP A 41 -7.49 -1.89 -4.72
N ARG A 42 -7.27 -2.68 -3.66
CA ARG A 42 -8.36 -3.25 -2.85
C ARG A 42 -9.16 -2.16 -2.12
N MET A 43 -8.50 -1.12 -1.62
CA MET A 43 -9.14 0.02 -0.95
C MET A 43 -9.97 0.85 -1.93
N VAL A 44 -9.45 1.12 -3.14
CA VAL A 44 -10.25 1.79 -4.18
C VAL A 44 -11.46 0.94 -4.56
N LYS A 45 -11.28 -0.38 -4.72
CA LYS A 45 -12.40 -1.30 -4.98
C LYS A 45 -13.44 -1.26 -3.85
N TYR A 46 -12.99 -1.20 -2.60
CA TYR A 46 -13.87 -1.07 -1.46
C TYR A 46 -14.67 0.23 -1.53
N LEU A 47 -14.02 1.36 -1.83
CA LEU A 47 -14.69 2.66 -1.96
C LEU A 47 -15.80 2.64 -3.02
N VAL A 48 -15.46 2.31 -4.27
CA VAL A 48 -16.44 2.33 -5.38
C VAL A 48 -17.57 1.31 -5.22
N SER A 49 -17.37 0.29 -4.38
CA SER A 49 -18.41 -0.72 -4.12
C SER A 49 -19.40 -0.31 -3.04
N ASN A 50 -19.01 0.63 -2.17
CA ASN A 50 -19.74 0.98 -0.95
C ASN A 50 -20.17 2.45 -0.89
N TYR A 51 -19.62 3.31 -1.74
CA TYR A 51 -19.88 4.75 -1.74
C TYR A 51 -20.14 5.27 -3.15
N GLU A 52 -21.02 6.26 -3.23
CA GLU A 52 -21.37 6.95 -4.47
C GLU A 52 -20.26 7.96 -4.85
N GLU A 53 -20.22 8.33 -6.14
CA GLU A 53 -19.43 9.46 -6.65
C GLU A 53 -17.94 9.44 -6.30
N ILE A 54 -17.30 8.27 -6.38
CA ILE A 54 -15.84 8.16 -6.21
C ILE A 54 -15.16 8.42 -7.55
N ASP A 55 -14.59 9.62 -7.73
CA ASP A 55 -13.94 10.04 -8.97
C ASP A 55 -12.41 10.05 -8.85
N LYS A 56 -11.88 10.41 -7.68
CA LYS A 56 -10.44 10.47 -7.41
C LYS A 56 -10.12 9.90 -6.03
N VAL A 57 -9.06 9.10 -5.96
CA VAL A 57 -8.46 8.62 -4.71
C VAL A 57 -6.96 8.87 -4.74
N GLU A 58 -6.47 9.65 -3.78
CA GLU A 58 -5.05 9.96 -3.62
C GLU A 58 -4.54 9.41 -2.29
N PHE A 59 -3.68 8.40 -2.35
CA PHE A 59 -3.02 7.88 -1.17
C PHE A 59 -1.85 8.79 -0.78
N THR A 60 -1.88 9.30 0.45
CA THR A 60 -0.91 10.30 0.93
C THR A 60 0.11 9.72 1.89
N GLU A 61 -0.27 8.68 2.64
CA GLU A 61 0.58 8.07 3.65
C GLU A 61 0.26 6.58 3.83
N ILE A 62 1.30 5.78 4.03
CA ILE A 62 1.19 4.38 4.43
C ILE A 62 2.06 4.22 5.67
N ASP A 63 1.48 3.79 6.79
CA ASP A 63 2.18 3.57 8.05
C ASP A 63 1.99 2.14 8.57
N TYR A 64 2.95 1.66 9.38
CA TYR A 64 2.84 0.40 10.09
C TYR A 64 3.11 0.64 11.57
N ASN A 65 2.08 0.42 12.39
CA ASN A 65 2.19 0.50 13.83
C ASN A 65 2.70 -0.84 14.38
N GLU A 66 3.97 -0.91 14.75
CA GLU A 66 4.59 -2.14 15.29
C GLU A 66 3.96 -2.61 16.61
N VAL A 67 3.41 -1.69 17.42
CA VAL A 67 2.81 -2.00 18.73
C VAL A 67 1.43 -2.63 18.56
N ALA A 68 0.59 -2.04 17.70
CA ALA A 68 -0.74 -2.57 17.40
C ALA A 68 -0.70 -3.73 16.38
N GLY A 69 0.37 -3.81 15.59
CA GLY A 69 0.52 -4.76 14.50
C GLY A 69 -0.35 -4.43 13.28
N THR A 70 -0.76 -3.17 13.12
CA THR A 70 -1.69 -2.73 12.06
C THR A 70 -1.00 -1.84 11.03
N TYR A 71 -1.49 -1.91 9.79
CA TYR A 71 -1.16 -0.98 8.72
C TYR A 71 -2.24 0.08 8.60
N SER A 72 -1.84 1.33 8.46
CA SER A 72 -2.73 2.45 8.16
C SER A 72 -2.41 2.99 6.78
N PHE A 73 -3.44 3.27 5.98
CA PHE A 73 -3.31 3.90 4.67
C PHE A 73 -4.22 5.13 4.67
N TYR A 74 -3.61 6.31 4.59
CA TYR A 74 -4.33 7.57 4.52
C TYR A 74 -4.57 7.94 3.06
N ALA A 75 -5.78 8.36 2.77
CA ALA A 75 -6.15 8.82 1.43
C ALA A 75 -7.07 10.03 1.47
N ILE A 76 -7.01 10.81 0.40
CA ILE A 76 -7.93 11.92 0.12
C ILE A 76 -8.80 11.51 -1.08
N ILE A 77 -10.11 11.55 -0.87
CA ILE A 77 -11.13 11.23 -1.86
C ILE A 77 -11.70 12.54 -2.41
N ASN A 78 -11.74 12.65 -3.74
CA ASN A 78 -12.25 13.81 -4.49
C ASN A 78 -11.71 15.16 -3.97
N ASP A 79 -10.46 15.19 -3.52
CA ASP A 79 -9.77 16.36 -2.95
C ASP A 79 -10.45 16.98 -1.71
N LYS A 80 -11.35 16.25 -1.04
CA LYS A 80 -12.22 16.79 0.03
C LYS A 80 -12.26 15.94 1.28
N ILE A 81 -12.27 14.62 1.13
CA ILE A 81 -12.58 13.70 2.24
C ILE A 81 -11.33 12.90 2.56
N THR A 82 -10.77 13.13 3.74
CA THR A 82 -9.69 12.31 4.29
C THR A 82 -10.24 11.07 4.98
N VAL A 83 -9.65 9.92 4.64
CA VAL A 83 -9.95 8.62 5.24
C VAL A 83 -8.69 7.94 5.74
N ASP A 84 -8.85 7.08 6.74
CA ASP A 84 -7.84 6.11 7.20
C ASP A 84 -8.37 4.70 6.98
N PHE A 85 -7.64 3.90 6.21
CA PHE A 85 -7.86 2.46 6.10
C PHE A 85 -6.92 1.71 7.03
N THR A 86 -7.47 0.89 7.92
CA THR A 86 -6.69 0.06 8.85
C THR A 86 -6.77 -1.42 8.46
N LEU A 87 -5.61 -2.09 8.41
CA LEU A 87 -5.49 -3.53 8.16
C LEU A 87 -4.64 -4.20 9.26
N TRP A 88 -5.10 -5.34 9.81
CA TRP A 88 -4.28 -6.17 10.71
C TRP A 88 -3.13 -6.91 10.00
N LYS A 89 -3.26 -7.09 8.68
CA LYS A 89 -2.21 -7.62 7.80
C LYS A 89 -2.52 -7.21 6.36
N LEU A 90 -1.50 -7.11 5.51
CA LEU A 90 -1.71 -6.97 4.07
C LEU A 90 -2.52 -8.18 3.56
N GLY A 91 -3.56 -7.95 2.76
CA GLY A 91 -4.51 -9.00 2.37
C GLY A 91 -5.61 -9.28 3.40
N GLY A 92 -5.59 -8.62 4.57
CA GLY A 92 -6.59 -8.76 5.63
C GLY A 92 -7.88 -7.98 5.35
N GLU A 93 -8.78 -7.96 6.34
CA GLU A 93 -10.00 -7.15 6.31
C GLU A 93 -9.67 -5.65 6.28
N ILE A 94 -10.52 -4.89 5.60
CA ILE A 94 -10.38 -3.45 5.44
C ILE A 94 -11.37 -2.78 6.38
N ASP A 95 -10.85 -2.15 7.42
CA ASP A 95 -11.60 -1.18 8.21
C ASP A 95 -11.32 0.22 7.66
N MET A 96 -12.34 1.07 7.64
CA MET A 96 -12.20 2.45 7.14
C MET A 96 -12.88 3.43 8.09
N SER A 97 -12.19 4.52 8.39
CA SER A 97 -12.73 5.65 9.14
C SER A 97 -12.62 6.94 8.33
N GLU A 98 -13.71 7.70 8.26
CA GLU A 98 -13.67 9.09 7.79
C GLU A 98 -13.11 9.99 8.90
N LEU A 99 -12.05 10.74 8.60
CA LEU A 99 -11.47 11.70 9.53
C LEU A 99 -12.27 13.00 9.50
N SER A 100 -13.54 12.93 9.92
CA SER A 100 -14.55 13.98 9.73
C SER A 100 -14.13 15.38 10.19
N SER A 101 -13.32 15.48 11.24
CA SER A 101 -12.74 16.76 11.71
C SER A 101 -11.83 17.45 10.69
N ARG A 102 -11.31 16.71 9.70
CA ARG A 102 -10.46 17.20 8.60
C ARG A 102 -11.25 17.49 7.32
N ASN A 103 -12.51 17.07 7.23
CA ASN A 103 -13.26 17.07 5.98
C ASN A 103 -14.11 18.33 5.75
N SER A 104 -14.07 19.30 6.67
CA SER A 104 -14.81 20.58 6.55
C SER A 104 -16.30 20.42 6.23
N GLY A 105 -16.95 19.40 6.81
CA GLY A 105 -18.37 19.10 6.59
C GLY A 105 -18.68 18.18 5.41
N ASN A 106 -17.69 17.80 4.60
CA ASN A 106 -17.85 16.78 3.56
C ASN A 106 -17.84 15.37 4.17
N TYR A 107 -18.63 14.46 3.61
CA TYR A 107 -18.73 13.06 4.02
C TYR A 107 -18.99 12.16 2.81
N LEU A 108 -18.65 10.88 2.93
CA LEU A 108 -18.96 9.91 1.89
C LEU A 108 -20.43 9.54 1.92
N GLU A 109 -21.06 9.55 0.74
CA GLU A 109 -22.42 9.06 0.59
C GLU A 109 -22.42 7.56 0.35
N LYS A 110 -23.16 6.80 1.16
CA LYS A 110 -23.26 5.35 1.00
C LYS A 110 -23.98 5.00 -0.30
N MET A 111 -23.43 4.01 -1.00
CA MET A 111 -24.00 3.40 -2.20
C MET A 111 -25.44 2.97 -1.93
N LYS A 112 -26.36 3.45 -2.77
CA LYS A 112 -27.77 3.08 -2.73
C LYS A 112 -27.93 1.67 -3.30
N LYS A 113 -28.98 0.94 -2.88
CA LYS A 113 -29.23 -0.44 -3.34
C LYS A 113 -29.27 -0.61 -4.86
N ASN A 114 -29.67 0.44 -5.58
CA ASN A 114 -29.76 0.49 -7.04
C ASN A 114 -28.86 1.59 -7.64
N GLY A 115 -27.86 2.07 -6.89
CA GLY A 115 -26.91 3.07 -7.37
C GLY A 115 -26.03 2.51 -8.49
N GLU A 116 -25.61 3.37 -9.41
CA GLU A 116 -24.65 2.99 -10.44
C GLU A 116 -23.25 2.92 -9.80
N LYS A 117 -22.65 1.74 -9.80
CA LYS A 117 -21.31 1.57 -9.25
C LYS A 117 -20.29 2.14 -10.22
N SER A 118 -19.49 3.10 -9.77
CA SER A 118 -18.28 3.50 -10.48
C SER A 118 -17.39 2.27 -10.71
N ARG A 119 -16.87 2.09 -11.92
CA ARG A 119 -15.84 1.08 -12.15
C ARG A 119 -14.52 1.65 -11.67
N ILE A 120 -13.63 0.78 -11.19
CA ILE A 120 -12.27 1.18 -10.80
C ILE A 120 -11.55 1.87 -11.98
N SER A 121 -11.84 1.47 -13.23
CA SER A 121 -11.29 2.08 -14.44
C SER A 121 -11.62 3.56 -14.62
N ASP A 122 -12.67 4.03 -13.95
CA ASP A 122 -13.22 5.37 -14.11
C ASP A 122 -12.71 6.29 -12.99
N VAL A 123 -12.03 5.72 -11.98
CA VAL A 123 -11.43 6.45 -10.85
C VAL A 123 -10.01 6.87 -11.19
N GLN A 124 -9.69 8.14 -10.99
CA GLN A 124 -8.32 8.61 -10.97
C GLN A 124 -7.64 8.17 -9.68
N ILE A 125 -6.65 7.29 -9.77
CA ILE A 125 -5.92 6.79 -8.61
C ILE A 125 -4.50 7.36 -8.60
N ILE A 126 -4.16 8.08 -7.54
CA ILE A 126 -2.79 8.51 -7.24
C ILE A 126 -2.27 7.61 -6.13
N TYR A 127 -1.26 6.81 -6.47
CA TYR A 127 -0.71 5.82 -5.57
C TYR A 127 0.48 6.37 -4.80
N MET A 128 0.60 5.96 -3.54
CA MET A 128 1.82 6.14 -2.79
C MET A 128 2.76 4.96 -3.02
N GLU A 129 4.00 5.27 -3.40
CA GLU A 129 5.09 4.29 -3.45
C GLU A 129 5.83 4.28 -2.11
N LYS A 130 5.96 3.09 -1.52
CA LYS A 130 6.72 2.84 -0.27
C LYS A 130 7.65 1.65 -0.47
#